data_AF-A0A1F6SMQ8-F1
#
_entry.id   AF-A0A1F6SMQ8-F1
#
_cell.length_a   1.000
_cell.length_b   1.000
_cell.length_c   1.000
_cell.angle_alpha   90.00
_cell.angle_beta   90.00
_cell.angle_gamma   90.00
#
_symmetry.space_group_name_H-M   'P 1'
#
loop_
_entity.id
_entity.type
_entity.pdbx_description
1 polymer ?
#
loop_
_entity_poly.entity_id
_entity_poly.type
_entity_poly.pdbx_seq_one_letter_code
_entity_poly.pdbx_strand_id
1 'polypeptide(L)'
;MVKKINSKTKKTVKKKPDKKVAVKKNTSVKKKAVKRRKSTLAAKLPERAGETRIEVKNNPAKPKVAIVSLTSCEGCQFVLLDLGQRFLDLAGQMELVDFRLLEDEEDAGGGLDLVLVEGNPVTEENVKTLMDARQRAKILVAMGNCAAMGGVPEIKNYQEGANTIKHVYKYLQGISNPEIKEIGNLVKVDFTFPGCPIDGEEFLKYIPELLAGRVPVIPDTPVCVECRKLGNRCLLLDKKPCFGPMILGGCNAVCPSSAMMCQGCRGLRPTGNTKAMRAALKNMMTDEEFENITEIYGLRDDLEEREGK
;
A
#
# COMPACT_ATOMS: atom_id res chain seq x y z
N MET A 1 59.50 16.40 -42.28
CA MET A 1 59.78 17.30 -41.14
C MET A 1 59.73 16.50 -39.86
N VAL A 2 60.84 16.45 -39.15
CA VAL A 2 61.14 15.60 -37.99
C VAL A 2 61.34 16.51 -36.78
N LYS A 3 60.85 16.09 -35.60
CA LYS A 3 61.54 16.04 -34.27
C LYS A 3 60.47 15.94 -33.16
N LYS A 4 60.21 14.77 -32.55
CA LYS A 4 60.96 13.97 -31.54
C LYS A 4 61.04 14.61 -30.13
N ILE A 5 60.97 13.67 -29.15
CA ILE A 5 61.42 13.67 -27.73
C ILE A 5 60.23 13.74 -26.74
N ASN A 6 59.75 12.67 -26.06
CA ASN A 6 60.33 11.60 -25.24
C ASN A 6 60.35 11.89 -23.71
N SER A 7 59.92 10.87 -22.95
CA SER A 7 60.28 10.47 -21.58
C SER A 7 59.68 11.13 -20.32
N LYS A 8 58.95 10.27 -19.57
CA LYS A 8 59.00 9.99 -18.12
C LYS A 8 59.06 11.16 -17.12
N THR A 9 58.07 11.23 -16.23
CA THR A 9 58.36 11.32 -14.78
C THR A 9 57.20 10.81 -13.90
N LYS A 10 57.52 9.84 -13.05
CA LYS A 10 56.72 9.42 -11.88
C LYS A 10 56.61 10.60 -10.91
N LYS A 11 55.41 10.91 -10.40
CA LYS A 11 55.23 11.63 -9.13
C LYS A 11 54.43 10.78 -8.15
N THR A 12 55.15 10.30 -7.16
CA THR A 12 54.70 9.66 -5.93
C THR A 12 53.92 10.67 -5.07
N VAL A 13 52.65 10.37 -4.79
CA VAL A 13 51.86 11.10 -3.79
C VAL A 13 52.21 10.52 -2.41
N LYS A 14 52.94 11.31 -1.61
CA LYS A 14 53.30 10.97 -0.22
C LYS A 14 52.04 10.97 0.66
N LYS A 15 51.70 9.82 1.25
CA LYS A 15 50.77 9.70 2.40
C LYS A 15 51.35 10.50 3.58
N LYS A 16 50.57 11.44 4.13
CA LYS A 16 50.83 12.05 5.45
C LYS A 16 50.26 11.13 6.54
N PRO A 17 50.96 10.93 7.67
CA PRO A 17 50.55 9.99 8.72
C PRO A 17 49.49 10.59 9.65
N ASP A 18 48.59 9.71 10.10
CA ASP A 18 47.52 9.98 11.06
C ASP A 18 48.08 10.44 12.42
N LYS A 19 47.66 11.63 12.87
CA LYS A 19 47.90 12.09 14.23
C LYS A 19 46.90 11.40 15.18
N LYS A 20 47.40 10.43 15.94
CA LYS A 20 46.74 9.89 17.13
C LYS A 20 46.48 11.04 18.12
N VAL A 21 45.21 11.32 18.40
CA VAL A 21 44.82 12.17 19.54
C VAL A 21 44.46 11.25 20.70
N ALA A 22 45.30 11.29 21.74
CA ALA A 22 45.13 10.56 22.99
C ALA A 22 44.02 11.20 23.84
N VAL A 23 43.00 10.41 24.19
CA VAL A 23 41.99 10.81 25.18
C VAL A 23 42.57 10.59 26.58
N LYS A 24 42.83 11.68 27.29
CA LYS A 24 43.26 11.68 28.70
C LYS A 24 42.13 11.14 29.58
N LYS A 25 42.39 10.05 30.30
CA LYS A 25 41.57 9.61 31.44
C LYS A 25 41.85 10.55 32.61
N ASN A 26 40.86 11.35 33.01
CA ASN A 26 40.85 11.98 34.32
C ASN A 26 39.65 11.48 35.13
N THR A 27 40.00 10.94 36.27
CA THR A 27 39.17 10.35 37.31
C THR A 27 38.43 11.40 38.13
N SER A 28 37.38 10.93 38.82
CA SER A 28 36.71 11.50 40.00
C SER A 28 35.60 12.54 39.78
N VAL A 29 34.36 12.04 39.68
CA VAL A 29 33.17 12.76 40.17
C VAL A 29 32.38 11.82 41.07
N LYS A 30 32.13 12.29 42.29
CA LYS A 30 31.51 11.59 43.42
C LYS A 30 30.09 11.12 43.09
N LYS A 31 29.78 9.85 43.37
CA LYS A 31 28.41 9.31 43.34
C LYS A 31 27.56 10.00 44.42
N LYS A 32 26.69 10.93 44.02
CA LYS A 32 25.54 11.34 44.84
C LYS A 32 24.36 10.44 44.48
N ALA A 33 23.87 9.70 45.47
CA ALA A 33 22.67 8.88 45.34
C ALA A 33 21.46 9.79 45.03
N VAL A 34 20.91 9.67 43.83
CA VAL A 34 19.63 10.30 43.47
C VAL A 34 18.52 9.41 44.03
N LYS A 35 17.89 9.85 45.12
CA LYS A 35 16.65 9.26 45.63
C LYS A 35 15.59 9.31 44.51
N ARG A 36 15.20 8.14 43.98
CA ARG A 36 14.03 8.00 43.11
C ARG A 36 12.80 8.47 43.89
N ARG A 37 12.27 9.65 43.54
CA ARG A 37 10.90 10.02 43.91
C ARG A 37 9.96 9.13 43.09
N LYS A 38 9.14 8.32 43.75
CA LYS A 38 7.99 7.66 43.12
C LYS A 38 7.05 8.76 42.63
N SER A 39 7.03 9.04 41.34
CA SER A 39 6.00 9.86 40.72
C SER A 39 4.79 8.98 40.42
N THR A 40 3.82 9.00 41.31
CA THR A 40 2.45 8.61 41.02
C THR A 40 1.84 9.64 40.07
N LEU A 41 1.96 9.42 38.78
CA LEU A 41 1.15 10.10 37.76
C LEU A 41 0.84 9.09 36.66
N ALA A 42 -0.12 8.20 36.95
CA ALA A 42 -0.94 7.60 35.92
C ALA A 42 -1.90 8.71 35.44
N ALA A 43 -1.42 9.58 34.56
CA ALA A 43 -2.28 10.49 33.83
C ALA A 43 -2.93 9.68 32.70
N LYS A 44 -4.18 9.28 32.91
CA LYS A 44 -5.06 8.81 31.83
C LYS A 44 -5.04 9.86 30.71
N LEU A 45 -4.60 9.47 29.52
CA LEU A 45 -4.86 10.26 28.33
C LEU A 45 -6.38 10.37 28.16
N PRO A 46 -6.93 11.55 27.81
CA PRO A 46 -8.36 11.70 27.59
C PRO A 46 -8.78 10.91 26.34
N GLU A 47 -9.79 10.04 26.51
CA GLU A 47 -10.48 9.34 25.43
C GLU A 47 -11.00 10.36 24.41
N ARG A 48 -10.71 10.16 23.12
CA ARG A 48 -11.23 11.02 22.05
C ARG A 48 -12.71 10.70 21.85
N ALA A 49 -13.55 11.73 21.89
CA ALA A 49 -14.98 11.62 21.61
C ALA A 49 -15.21 11.03 20.21
N GLY A 50 -15.75 9.82 20.13
CA GLY A 50 -16.10 9.14 18.88
C GLY A 50 -15.67 7.67 18.74
N GLU A 51 -15.07 7.06 19.76
CA GLU A 51 -14.72 5.63 19.72
C GLU A 51 -15.96 4.74 19.75
N THR A 52 -16.40 4.31 18.56
CA THR A 52 -17.38 3.23 18.42
C THR A 52 -16.76 1.95 18.98
N ARG A 53 -17.11 1.59 20.21
CA ARG A 53 -16.80 0.26 20.75
C ARG A 53 -17.53 -0.78 19.90
N ILE A 54 -16.77 -1.64 19.25
CA ILE A 54 -17.31 -2.77 18.49
C ILE A 54 -17.86 -3.77 19.52
N GLU A 55 -19.19 -3.87 19.63
CA GLU A 55 -19.83 -4.82 20.55
C GLU A 55 -19.79 -6.26 19.99
N VAL A 56 -19.43 -7.17 20.90
CA VAL A 56 -19.02 -8.55 20.67
C VAL A 56 -20.23 -9.48 20.56
N LYS A 57 -20.21 -10.40 19.60
CA LYS A 57 -20.95 -11.67 19.70
C LYS A 57 -19.99 -12.75 20.22
N ASN A 58 -20.33 -13.36 21.36
CA ASN A 58 -19.61 -14.50 21.92
C ASN A 58 -19.65 -15.68 20.94
N ASN A 59 -18.58 -15.89 20.18
CA ASN A 59 -18.34 -17.09 19.40
C ASN A 59 -17.33 -17.97 20.16
N PRO A 60 -17.57 -19.28 20.39
CA PRO A 60 -16.73 -20.10 21.27
C PRO A 60 -15.30 -20.36 20.75
N ALA A 61 -14.99 -20.03 19.49
CA ALA A 61 -13.65 -20.03 18.92
C ALA A 61 -13.41 -18.74 18.11
N LYS A 62 -12.21 -18.16 18.23
CA LYS A 62 -11.83 -16.96 17.45
C LYS A 62 -11.74 -17.31 15.96
N PRO A 63 -12.21 -16.45 15.05
CA PRO A 63 -12.05 -16.66 13.61
C PRO A 63 -10.57 -16.72 13.24
N LYS A 64 -10.20 -17.67 12.37
CA LYS A 64 -8.84 -17.83 11.86
C LYS A 64 -8.60 -16.90 10.68
N VAL A 65 -7.61 -16.02 10.80
CA VAL A 65 -7.32 -14.96 9.83
C VAL A 65 -5.88 -15.04 9.38
N ALA A 66 -5.65 -14.90 8.07
CA ALA A 66 -4.30 -14.72 7.51
C ALA A 66 -4.21 -13.38 6.75
N ILE A 67 -3.09 -12.69 6.91
CA ILE A 67 -2.71 -11.48 6.18
C ILE A 67 -1.47 -11.82 5.36
N VAL A 68 -1.70 -12.13 4.09
CA VAL A 68 -0.68 -12.65 3.17
C VAL A 68 -0.07 -11.50 2.37
N SER A 69 1.25 -11.39 2.42
CA SER A 69 2.04 -10.45 1.62
C SER A 69 2.63 -11.15 0.39
N LEU A 70 2.31 -10.65 -0.81
CA LEU A 70 2.97 -11.06 -2.06
C LEU A 70 4.03 -10.02 -2.45
N THR A 71 4.21 -9.74 -3.75
CA THR A 71 5.08 -8.63 -4.18
C THR A 71 4.35 -7.30 -3.96
N SER A 72 4.75 -6.55 -2.93
CA SER A 72 4.12 -5.30 -2.52
C SER A 72 5.12 -4.30 -1.89
N CYS A 73 4.62 -3.12 -1.50
CA CYS A 73 5.35 -2.16 -0.66
C CYS A 73 4.98 -2.24 0.83
N GLU A 74 4.15 -3.22 1.23
CA GLU A 74 3.60 -3.41 2.58
C GLU A 74 2.73 -2.26 3.12
N GLY A 75 2.43 -1.26 2.28
CA GLY A 75 1.71 -0.06 2.69
C GLY A 75 0.30 -0.32 3.24
N CYS A 76 -0.40 -1.37 2.79
CA CYS A 76 -1.74 -1.67 3.32
C CYS A 76 -1.64 -2.30 4.72
N GLN A 77 -0.64 -3.16 4.95
CA GLN A 77 -0.36 -3.71 6.27
C GLN A 77 0.05 -2.62 7.28
N PHE A 78 0.85 -1.63 6.85
CA PHE A 78 1.20 -0.49 7.70
C PHE A 78 -0.02 0.35 8.09
N VAL A 79 -1.02 0.51 7.23
CA VAL A 79 -2.28 1.17 7.62
C VAL A 79 -2.96 0.44 8.77
N LEU A 80 -2.90 -0.90 8.82
CA LEU A 80 -3.45 -1.67 9.94
C LEU A 80 -2.68 -1.37 11.23
N LEU A 81 -1.35 -1.31 11.17
CA LEU A 81 -0.51 -1.01 12.32
C LEU A 81 -0.68 0.44 12.82
N ASP A 82 -0.90 1.39 11.91
CA ASP A 82 -1.12 2.82 12.21
C ASP A 82 -2.40 3.06 13.03
N LEU A 83 -3.36 2.11 13.00
CA LEU A 83 -4.54 2.14 13.87
C LEU A 83 -4.20 1.91 15.36
N GLY A 84 -2.99 1.42 15.66
CA GLY A 84 -2.47 1.22 17.00
C GLY A 84 -3.37 0.33 17.86
N GLN A 85 -3.78 0.84 19.03
CA GLN A 85 -4.58 0.08 19.99
C GLN A 85 -5.89 -0.46 19.39
N ARG A 86 -6.52 0.29 18.46
CA ARG A 86 -7.77 -0.14 17.82
C ARG A 86 -7.57 -1.41 16.99
N PHE A 87 -6.43 -1.54 16.32
CA PHE A 87 -6.10 -2.77 15.60
C PHE A 87 -5.72 -3.90 16.56
N LEU A 88 -4.97 -3.61 17.64
CA LEU A 88 -4.64 -4.64 18.65
C LEU A 88 -5.88 -5.21 19.34
N ASP A 89 -6.88 -4.36 19.64
CA ASP A 89 -8.15 -4.78 20.22
C ASP A 89 -8.96 -5.67 19.26
N LEU A 90 -8.87 -5.39 17.96
CA LEU A 90 -9.47 -6.21 16.91
C LEU A 90 -8.69 -7.53 16.72
N ALA A 91 -7.36 -7.48 16.66
CA ALA A 91 -6.48 -8.63 16.54
C ALA A 91 -6.68 -9.60 17.72
N GLY A 92 -6.92 -9.07 18.93
CA GLY A 92 -7.28 -9.86 20.10
C GLY A 92 -8.57 -10.67 19.96
N GLN A 93 -9.42 -10.36 18.97
CA GLN A 93 -10.68 -11.07 18.69
C GLN A 93 -10.55 -12.13 17.58
N MET A 94 -9.38 -12.23 16.94
CA MET A 94 -9.10 -13.25 15.92
C MET A 94 -7.92 -14.13 16.34
N GLU A 95 -7.80 -15.28 15.69
CA GLU A 95 -6.59 -16.08 15.67
C GLU A 95 -5.84 -15.68 14.39
N LEU A 96 -4.79 -14.87 14.53
CA LEU A 96 -3.90 -14.52 13.42
C LEU A 96 -3.02 -15.74 13.14
N VAL A 97 -3.31 -16.46 12.06
CA VAL A 97 -2.58 -17.68 11.66
C VAL A 97 -1.33 -17.32 10.88
N ASP A 98 -1.39 -16.27 10.07
CA ASP A 98 -0.25 -15.72 9.34
C ASP A 98 -0.38 -14.21 9.29
N PHE A 99 0.65 -13.52 9.78
CA PHE A 99 0.86 -12.09 9.56
C PHE A 99 2.32 -11.78 9.83
N ARG A 100 3.14 -11.78 8.78
CA ARG A 100 4.60 -11.63 8.83
C ARG A 100 5.14 -10.49 9.72
N LEU A 101 4.36 -9.43 9.98
CA LEU A 101 4.77 -8.30 10.81
C LEU A 101 4.50 -8.48 12.32
N LEU A 102 3.67 -9.45 12.72
CA LEU A 102 3.32 -9.70 14.13
C LEU A 102 3.49 -11.15 14.58
N GLU A 103 3.30 -12.11 13.69
CA GLU A 103 3.37 -13.54 13.99
C GLU A 103 4.72 -14.12 13.57
N ASP A 104 5.32 -14.89 14.47
CA ASP A 104 6.60 -15.58 14.26
C ASP A 104 6.42 -17.11 14.07
N GLU A 105 5.22 -17.64 14.34
CA GLU A 105 4.92 -19.07 14.20
C GLU A 105 4.65 -19.44 12.74
N GLU A 106 5.08 -20.64 12.34
CA GLU A 106 4.76 -21.17 11.03
C GLU A 106 3.29 -21.57 10.95
N ASP A 107 2.65 -21.25 9.83
CA ASP A 107 1.29 -21.69 9.53
C ASP A 107 1.21 -23.22 9.50
N ALA A 108 0.60 -23.80 10.54
CA ALA A 108 0.39 -25.23 10.69
C ALA A 108 -0.56 -25.83 9.63
N GLY A 109 -1.15 -24.99 8.78
CA GLY A 109 -2.11 -25.34 7.76
C GLY A 109 -3.53 -25.47 8.30
N GLY A 110 -4.46 -25.79 7.40
CA GLY A 110 -5.89 -25.93 7.71
C GLY A 110 -6.75 -24.79 7.18
N GLY A 111 -8.06 -24.86 7.46
CA GLY A 111 -9.03 -23.89 6.94
C GLY A 111 -8.92 -22.52 7.62
N LEU A 112 -9.11 -21.47 6.82
CA LEU A 112 -9.08 -20.07 7.24
C LEU A 112 -10.46 -19.44 7.04
N ASP A 113 -10.94 -18.69 8.03
CA ASP A 113 -12.23 -18.00 7.93
C ASP A 113 -12.13 -16.76 7.03
N LEU A 114 -11.01 -16.06 7.09
CA LEU A 114 -10.74 -14.86 6.30
C LEU A 114 -9.27 -14.80 5.89
N VAL A 115 -9.02 -14.47 4.62
CA VAL A 115 -7.67 -14.18 4.13
C VAL A 115 -7.65 -12.81 3.47
N LEU A 116 -6.74 -11.95 3.92
CA LEU A 116 -6.46 -10.64 3.36
C LEU A 116 -5.17 -10.76 2.54
N VAL A 117 -5.22 -10.53 1.24
CA VAL A 117 -4.05 -10.64 0.34
C VAL A 117 -3.64 -9.27 -0.16
N GLU A 118 -2.39 -8.91 0.06
CA GLU A 118 -1.75 -7.70 -0.44
C GLU A 118 -0.75 -8.02 -1.57
N GLY A 119 -0.70 -7.17 -2.59
CA GLY A 119 0.33 -7.22 -3.63
C GLY A 119 0.04 -8.19 -4.77
N ASN A 120 1.03 -8.38 -5.63
CA ASN A 120 0.92 -9.13 -6.89
C ASN A 120 1.65 -10.47 -6.84
N PRO A 121 1.11 -11.53 -7.45
CA PRO A 121 1.77 -12.81 -7.60
C PRO A 121 2.78 -12.78 -8.77
N VAL A 122 3.96 -12.22 -8.53
CA VAL A 122 4.99 -12.05 -9.58
C VAL A 122 5.84 -13.30 -9.76
N THR A 123 6.14 -14.04 -8.69
CA THR A 123 6.93 -15.28 -8.76
C THR A 123 6.04 -16.53 -8.73
N GLU A 124 6.58 -17.66 -9.18
CA GLU A 124 5.90 -18.96 -9.05
C GLU A 124 5.54 -19.29 -7.59
N GLU A 125 6.40 -18.90 -6.65
CA GLU A 125 6.14 -19.03 -5.21
C GLU A 125 4.98 -18.15 -4.75
N ASN A 126 4.88 -16.89 -5.23
CA ASN A 126 3.74 -16.06 -4.92
C ASN A 126 2.44 -16.63 -5.49
N VAL A 127 2.47 -17.17 -6.72
CA VAL A 127 1.31 -17.84 -7.32
C VAL A 127 0.90 -19.04 -6.48
N LYS A 128 1.85 -19.88 -6.07
CA LYS A 128 1.58 -21.04 -5.20
C LYS A 128 0.97 -20.60 -3.87
N THR A 129 1.52 -19.56 -3.25
CA THR A 129 1.04 -18.99 -2.00
C THR A 129 -0.40 -18.49 -2.14
N LEU A 130 -0.71 -17.75 -3.21
CA LEU A 130 -2.07 -17.28 -3.48
C LEU A 130 -3.07 -18.42 -3.71
N MET A 131 -2.67 -19.45 -4.44
CA MET A 131 -3.52 -20.62 -4.72
C MET A 131 -3.83 -21.41 -3.44
N ASP A 132 -2.82 -21.66 -2.61
CA ASP A 132 -2.98 -22.30 -1.30
C ASP A 132 -3.88 -21.47 -0.38
N ALA A 133 -3.63 -20.16 -0.29
CA ALA A 133 -4.43 -19.23 0.48
C ALA A 133 -5.91 -19.26 0.05
N ARG A 134 -6.21 -19.22 -1.27
CA ARG A 134 -7.58 -19.34 -1.78
C ARG A 134 -8.21 -20.69 -1.46
N GLN A 135 -7.46 -21.79 -1.56
CA GLN A 135 -7.96 -23.13 -1.28
C GLN A 135 -8.40 -23.28 0.19
N ARG A 136 -7.69 -22.63 1.10
CA ARG A 136 -7.96 -22.67 2.55
C ARG A 136 -8.98 -21.63 3.01
N ALA A 137 -9.16 -20.54 2.27
CA ALA A 137 -10.02 -19.42 2.63
C ALA A 137 -11.52 -19.66 2.35
N LYS A 138 -12.36 -19.45 3.37
CA LYS A 138 -13.80 -19.24 3.18
C LYS A 138 -14.07 -17.91 2.45
N ILE A 139 -13.47 -16.83 2.92
CA ILE A 139 -13.51 -15.51 2.29
C ILE A 139 -12.08 -15.07 1.98
N LEU A 140 -11.80 -14.77 0.71
CA LEU A 140 -10.54 -14.17 0.27
C LEU A 140 -10.78 -12.73 -0.18
N VAL A 141 -9.97 -11.81 0.34
CA VAL A 141 -10.11 -10.38 0.14
C VAL A 141 -8.86 -9.83 -0.52
N ALA A 142 -9.03 -9.08 -1.61
CA ALA A 142 -7.97 -8.24 -2.15
C ALA A 142 -7.80 -7.00 -1.27
N MET A 143 -6.65 -6.87 -0.62
CA MET A 143 -6.33 -5.76 0.26
C MET A 143 -5.44 -4.76 -0.48
N GLY A 144 -6.06 -3.71 -0.99
CA GLY A 144 -5.38 -2.61 -1.67
C GLY A 144 -5.32 -2.75 -3.19
N ASN A 145 -4.92 -1.63 -3.82
CA ASN A 145 -4.90 -1.43 -5.26
C ASN A 145 -3.97 -2.40 -5.99
N CYS A 146 -2.78 -2.71 -5.46
CA CYS A 146 -1.88 -3.66 -6.12
C CYS A 146 -2.55 -5.03 -6.31
N ALA A 147 -3.19 -5.56 -5.27
CA ALA A 147 -3.87 -6.85 -5.35
C ALA A 147 -5.08 -6.81 -6.30
N ALA A 148 -5.81 -5.70 -6.30
CA ALA A 148 -7.09 -5.57 -7.00
C ALA A 148 -6.98 -5.13 -8.47
N MET A 149 -5.98 -4.31 -8.80
CA MET A 149 -5.84 -3.58 -10.07
C MET A 149 -4.37 -3.46 -10.50
N GLY A 150 -3.49 -4.33 -10.02
CA GLY A 150 -2.06 -4.39 -10.42
C GLY A 150 -1.17 -3.30 -9.81
N GLY A 151 -1.67 -2.07 -9.69
CA GLY A 151 -1.04 -0.95 -9.01
C GLY A 151 0.27 -0.47 -9.63
N VAL A 152 1.09 0.24 -8.85
CA VAL A 152 2.35 0.84 -9.35
C VAL A 152 3.28 -0.14 -10.07
N PRO A 153 3.44 -1.41 -9.64
CA PRO A 153 4.25 -2.38 -10.39
C PRO A 153 3.76 -2.61 -11.82
N GLU A 154 2.45 -2.47 -12.09
CA GLU A 154 1.84 -2.74 -13.38
C GLU A 154 2.18 -1.71 -14.46
N ILE A 155 2.66 -0.52 -14.10
CA ILE A 155 3.17 0.49 -15.05
C ILE A 155 4.10 -0.16 -16.09
N LYS A 156 4.91 -1.14 -15.67
CA LYS A 156 5.82 -1.83 -16.59
C LYS A 156 5.10 -2.57 -17.71
N ASN A 157 3.90 -3.10 -17.48
CA ASN A 157 3.13 -3.85 -18.47
C ASN A 157 2.72 -2.95 -19.66
N TYR A 158 2.40 -1.68 -19.40
CA TYR A 158 2.02 -0.71 -20.44
C TYR A 158 3.21 -0.12 -21.21
N GLN A 159 4.42 -0.31 -20.69
CA GLN A 159 5.66 0.30 -21.18
C GLN A 159 6.55 -0.76 -21.85
N GLU A 160 7.69 -1.09 -21.26
CA GLU A 160 8.66 -2.04 -21.83
C GLU A 160 8.37 -3.52 -21.47
N GLY A 161 7.33 -3.78 -20.67
CA GLY A 161 6.90 -5.11 -20.25
C GLY A 161 8.01 -5.90 -19.56
N ALA A 162 8.28 -7.10 -20.07
CA ALA A 162 9.37 -7.93 -19.59
C ALA A 162 10.76 -7.28 -19.76
N ASN A 163 10.92 -6.30 -20.67
CA ASN A 163 12.22 -5.66 -20.92
C ASN A 163 12.62 -4.62 -19.86
N THR A 164 11.68 -4.13 -19.02
CA THR A 164 11.97 -3.14 -17.98
C THR A 164 13.09 -3.58 -17.03
N ILE A 165 13.27 -4.89 -16.86
CA ILE A 165 14.34 -5.50 -16.06
C ILE A 165 15.76 -5.06 -16.47
N LYS A 166 15.96 -4.65 -17.73
CA LYS A 166 17.24 -4.15 -18.28
C LYS A 166 17.70 -2.85 -17.64
N HIS A 167 16.79 -2.07 -17.06
CA HIS A 167 17.13 -0.84 -16.32
C HIS A 167 17.73 -1.14 -14.94
N VAL A 168 17.51 -2.34 -14.40
CA VAL A 168 17.98 -2.75 -13.07
C VAL A 168 19.21 -3.67 -13.17
N TYR A 169 19.16 -4.65 -14.07
CA TYR A 169 20.18 -5.68 -14.18
C TYR A 169 20.95 -5.59 -15.50
N LYS A 170 22.27 -5.58 -15.40
CA LYS A 170 23.18 -5.63 -16.56
C LYS A 170 23.15 -6.99 -17.27
N TYR A 171 22.92 -8.08 -16.54
CA TYR A 171 22.89 -9.45 -17.04
C TYR A 171 21.59 -10.12 -16.58
N LEU A 172 20.85 -10.70 -17.52
CA LEU A 172 19.47 -11.18 -17.29
C LEU A 172 19.38 -12.70 -17.05
N GLN A 173 20.49 -13.43 -17.12
CA GLN A 173 20.47 -14.88 -17.02
C GLN A 173 19.91 -15.33 -15.67
N GLY A 174 18.82 -16.12 -15.71
CA GLY A 174 18.16 -16.66 -14.51
C GLY A 174 17.19 -15.71 -13.81
N ILE A 175 16.93 -14.52 -14.36
CA ILE A 175 15.99 -13.55 -13.77
C ILE A 175 14.66 -13.65 -14.52
N SER A 176 13.62 -14.10 -13.83
CA SER A 176 12.25 -14.06 -14.34
C SER A 176 11.63 -12.68 -14.11
N ASN A 177 10.98 -12.12 -15.13
CA ASN A 177 10.25 -10.85 -15.05
C ASN A 177 8.92 -10.96 -15.82
N PRO A 178 7.96 -11.74 -15.31
CA PRO A 178 6.66 -11.89 -15.96
C PRO A 178 5.84 -10.59 -15.86
N GLU A 179 4.77 -10.50 -16.64
CA GLU A 179 3.79 -9.43 -16.52
C GLU A 179 3.13 -9.43 -15.14
N ILE A 180 2.82 -8.24 -14.64
CA ILE A 180 2.02 -8.10 -13.43
C ILE A 180 0.61 -8.58 -13.72
N LYS A 181 0.01 -9.27 -12.75
CA LYS A 181 -1.37 -9.68 -12.78
C LYS A 181 -1.98 -9.39 -11.41
N GLU A 182 -3.25 -9.05 -11.42
CA GLU A 182 -4.11 -8.90 -10.26
C GLU A 182 -4.48 -10.27 -9.72
N ILE A 183 -4.73 -10.37 -8.42
CA ILE A 183 -5.04 -11.68 -7.83
C ILE A 183 -6.37 -12.24 -8.37
N GLY A 184 -7.30 -11.36 -8.76
CA GLY A 184 -8.60 -11.71 -9.35
C GLY A 184 -8.49 -12.46 -10.68
N ASN A 185 -7.39 -12.30 -11.40
CA ASN A 185 -7.12 -13.02 -12.64
C ASN A 185 -6.68 -14.47 -12.43
N LEU A 186 -6.28 -14.83 -11.20
CA LEU A 186 -5.82 -16.18 -10.85
C LEU A 186 -6.80 -16.91 -9.93
N VAL A 187 -7.42 -16.20 -9.00
CA VAL A 187 -8.32 -16.77 -7.99
C VAL A 187 -9.57 -15.92 -7.80
N LYS A 188 -10.67 -16.56 -7.39
CA LYS A 188 -11.88 -15.82 -7.01
C LYS A 188 -11.61 -14.94 -5.78
N VAL A 189 -11.88 -13.64 -5.92
CA VAL A 189 -11.88 -12.66 -4.83
C VAL A 189 -13.33 -12.42 -4.40
N ASP A 190 -13.58 -12.44 -3.09
CA ASP A 190 -14.93 -12.25 -2.54
C ASP A 190 -15.22 -10.79 -2.18
N PHE A 191 -14.20 -10.03 -1.80
CA PHE A 191 -14.29 -8.60 -1.46
C PHE A 191 -12.97 -7.89 -1.76
N THR A 192 -13.03 -6.58 -1.95
CA THR A 192 -11.84 -5.75 -2.19
C THR A 192 -11.87 -4.54 -1.28
N PHE A 193 -10.79 -4.31 -0.55
CA PHE A 193 -10.52 -3.01 0.08
C PHE A 193 -9.79 -2.11 -0.94
N PRO A 194 -10.44 -1.06 -1.46
CA PRO A 194 -9.85 -0.17 -2.46
C PRO A 194 -8.84 0.80 -1.84
N GLY A 195 -7.85 1.20 -2.64
CA GLY A 195 -6.90 2.27 -2.29
C GLY A 195 -5.43 1.85 -2.32
N CYS A 196 -4.54 2.83 -2.44
CA CYS A 196 -3.09 2.66 -2.38
C CYS A 196 -2.46 3.64 -1.36
N PRO A 197 -2.39 3.29 -0.07
CA PRO A 197 -2.94 2.09 0.56
C PRO A 197 -4.46 2.18 0.84
N ILE A 198 -5.01 1.15 1.46
CA ILE A 198 -6.40 1.13 1.95
C ILE A 198 -6.66 2.22 2.99
N ASP A 199 -7.94 2.52 3.27
CA ASP A 199 -8.32 3.39 4.38
C ASP A 199 -8.54 2.60 5.68
N GLY A 200 -7.93 3.04 6.78
CA GLY A 200 -7.98 2.36 8.07
C GLY A 200 -9.35 2.42 8.75
N GLU A 201 -10.14 3.48 8.54
CA GLU A 201 -11.50 3.57 9.08
C GLU A 201 -12.45 2.66 8.31
N GLU A 202 -12.31 2.56 6.98
CA GLU A 202 -13.03 1.57 6.19
C GLU A 202 -12.67 0.14 6.58
N PHE A 203 -11.39 -0.14 6.85
CA PHE A 203 -10.96 -1.43 7.37
C PHE A 203 -11.71 -1.78 8.66
N LEU A 204 -11.66 -0.91 9.68
CA LEU A 204 -12.34 -1.13 10.96
C LEU A 204 -13.87 -1.22 10.84
N LYS A 205 -14.45 -0.54 9.86
CA LYS A 205 -15.88 -0.61 9.57
C LYS A 205 -16.29 -1.97 9.01
N TYR A 206 -15.55 -2.49 8.03
CA TYR A 206 -15.98 -3.66 7.26
C TYR A 206 -15.42 -4.99 7.79
N ILE A 207 -14.30 -4.97 8.50
CA ILE A 207 -13.68 -6.19 9.02
C ILE A 207 -14.59 -7.01 9.95
N PRO A 208 -15.45 -6.43 10.83
CA PRO A 208 -16.34 -7.24 11.67
C PRO A 208 -17.43 -7.96 10.86
N GLU A 209 -17.85 -7.41 9.72
CA GLU A 209 -18.79 -8.06 8.82
C GLU A 209 -18.14 -9.26 8.13
N LEU A 210 -16.92 -9.09 7.63
CA LEU A 210 -16.12 -10.14 7.00
C LEU A 210 -15.82 -11.29 7.97
N LEU A 211 -15.43 -10.98 9.21
CA LEU A 211 -15.21 -11.99 10.26
C LEU A 211 -16.49 -12.75 10.63
N ALA A 212 -17.65 -12.13 10.47
CA ALA A 212 -18.95 -12.76 10.65
C ALA A 212 -19.43 -13.54 9.41
N GLY A 213 -18.59 -13.66 8.36
CA GLY A 213 -18.90 -14.37 7.12
C GLY A 213 -19.83 -13.59 6.17
N ARG A 214 -20.00 -12.27 6.38
CA ARG A 214 -20.84 -11.41 5.53
C ARG A 214 -19.96 -10.50 4.68
N VAL A 215 -20.21 -10.48 3.38
CA VAL A 215 -19.49 -9.61 2.44
C VAL A 215 -20.16 -8.23 2.44
N PRO A 216 -19.48 -7.16 2.87
CA PRO A 216 -20.05 -5.82 2.89
C PRO A 216 -20.10 -5.21 1.48
N VAL A 217 -20.94 -4.19 1.32
CA VAL A 217 -21.06 -3.42 0.07
C VAL A 217 -20.50 -2.03 0.27
N ILE A 218 -19.53 -1.64 -0.56
CA ILE A 218 -18.99 -0.28 -0.55
C ILE A 218 -19.98 0.64 -1.29
N PRO A 219 -20.43 1.74 -0.67
CA PRO A 219 -21.34 2.67 -1.31
C PRO A 219 -20.73 3.27 -2.58
N ASP A 220 -21.48 3.23 -3.68
CA ASP A 220 -21.06 3.81 -4.96
C ASP A 220 -21.12 5.34 -4.94
N THR A 221 -20.16 5.95 -4.25
CA THR A 221 -20.04 7.40 -4.10
C THR A 221 -18.73 7.86 -4.72
N PRO A 222 -18.69 8.94 -5.51
CA PRO A 222 -17.45 9.46 -6.06
C PRO A 222 -16.67 10.24 -4.99
N VAL A 223 -15.35 10.35 -5.18
CA VAL A 223 -14.46 11.23 -4.38
C VAL A 223 -14.99 12.67 -4.32
N CYS A 224 -15.74 13.12 -5.33
CA CYS A 224 -16.35 14.44 -5.34
C CYS A 224 -17.30 14.69 -4.14
N VAL A 225 -18.01 13.69 -3.62
CA VAL A 225 -18.96 13.87 -2.51
C VAL A 225 -18.22 14.28 -1.24
N GLU A 226 -17.19 13.52 -0.86
CA GLU A 226 -16.34 13.82 0.29
C GLU A 226 -15.53 15.11 0.08
N CYS A 227 -15.00 15.34 -1.14
CA CYS A 227 -14.27 16.55 -1.49
C CYS A 227 -15.12 17.83 -1.30
N ARG A 228 -16.38 17.80 -1.73
CA ARG A 228 -17.32 18.92 -1.56
C ARG A 228 -17.74 19.09 -0.11
N LYS A 229 -17.93 18.00 0.63
CA LYS A 229 -18.24 18.04 2.07
C LYS A 229 -17.13 18.71 2.89
N LEU A 230 -15.88 18.53 2.50
CA LEU A 230 -14.72 19.19 3.12
C LEU A 230 -14.53 20.66 2.71
N GLY A 231 -15.35 21.18 1.79
CA GLY A 231 -15.24 22.57 1.33
C GLY A 231 -14.06 22.84 0.40
N ASN A 232 -13.47 21.79 -0.19
CA ASN A 232 -12.34 21.95 -1.09
C ASN A 232 -12.72 22.75 -2.34
N ARG A 233 -11.79 23.60 -2.79
CA ARG A 233 -11.92 24.29 -4.07
C ARG A 233 -11.86 23.26 -5.21
N CYS A 234 -12.83 23.33 -6.12
CA CYS A 234 -12.94 22.35 -7.20
C CYS A 234 -11.87 22.61 -8.28
N LEU A 235 -10.94 21.66 -8.42
CA LEU A 235 -9.89 21.72 -9.44
C LEU A 235 -10.44 21.78 -10.87
N LEU A 236 -11.54 21.06 -11.16
CA LEU A 236 -12.17 21.08 -12.49
C LEU A 236 -12.73 22.46 -12.84
N LEU A 237 -13.26 23.22 -11.87
CA LEU A 237 -13.71 24.61 -12.09
C LEU A 237 -12.53 25.55 -12.35
N ASP A 238 -11.36 25.24 -11.79
CA ASP A 238 -10.11 25.94 -12.04
C ASP A 238 -9.41 25.46 -13.33
N LYS A 239 -10.07 24.64 -14.16
CA LYS A 239 -9.54 24.04 -15.38
C LYS A 239 -8.29 23.17 -15.16
N LYS A 240 -8.18 22.55 -13.98
CA LYS A 240 -7.13 21.59 -13.64
C LYS A 240 -7.69 20.17 -13.67
N PRO A 241 -6.96 19.19 -14.22
CA PRO A 241 -7.44 17.82 -14.35
C PRO A 241 -7.69 17.18 -12.97
N CYS A 242 -8.71 16.34 -12.87
CA CYS A 242 -9.02 15.57 -11.66
C CYS A 242 -9.94 14.39 -11.98
N PHE A 243 -9.56 13.18 -11.58
CA PHE A 243 -10.35 11.97 -11.85
C PHE A 243 -11.46 11.74 -10.82
N GLY A 244 -11.55 12.57 -9.78
CA GLY A 244 -12.46 12.39 -8.65
C GLY A 244 -13.94 12.08 -8.99
N PRO A 245 -14.53 12.59 -10.09
CA PRO A 245 -15.91 12.23 -10.46
C PRO A 245 -16.13 10.77 -10.88
N MET A 246 -15.10 10.09 -11.39
CA MET A 246 -15.19 8.69 -11.87
C MET A 246 -14.58 7.67 -10.91
N ILE A 247 -13.92 8.13 -9.85
CA ILE A 247 -13.19 7.28 -8.90
C ILE A 247 -14.02 7.05 -7.64
N LEU A 248 -13.96 5.82 -7.12
CA LEU A 248 -14.63 5.41 -5.90
C LEU A 248 -14.11 6.21 -4.68
N GLY A 249 -15.02 6.86 -3.96
CA GLY A 249 -14.74 7.62 -2.74
C GLY A 249 -14.43 6.72 -1.54
N GLY A 250 -14.14 7.33 -0.39
CA GLY A 250 -13.75 6.65 0.85
C GLY A 250 -12.32 6.97 1.32
N CYS A 251 -11.52 7.70 0.54
CA CYS A 251 -10.20 8.21 0.96
C CYS A 251 -10.26 9.62 1.57
N ASN A 252 -11.46 10.12 1.89
CA ASN A 252 -11.67 11.44 2.46
C ASN A 252 -11.07 12.57 1.58
N ALA A 253 -11.05 12.39 0.26
CA ALA A 253 -10.47 13.31 -0.72
C ALA A 253 -9.11 13.89 -0.31
N VAL A 254 -8.21 13.04 0.21
CA VAL A 254 -6.90 13.50 0.73
C VAL A 254 -6.08 14.27 -0.31
N CYS A 255 -6.08 13.85 -1.59
CA CYS A 255 -5.33 14.54 -2.65
C CYS A 255 -5.95 15.90 -2.98
N PRO A 256 -7.27 16.01 -3.30
CA PRO A 256 -7.90 17.31 -3.54
C PRO A 256 -7.82 18.28 -2.34
N SER A 257 -7.86 17.76 -1.11
CA SER A 257 -7.66 18.57 0.11
C SER A 257 -6.26 19.18 0.19
N SER A 258 -5.29 18.54 -0.46
CA SER A 258 -3.91 19.02 -0.62
C SER A 258 -3.69 19.77 -1.94
N ALA A 259 -4.77 20.20 -2.61
CA ALA A 259 -4.76 20.84 -3.93
C ALA A 259 -4.12 20.00 -5.06
N MET A 260 -4.02 18.68 -4.87
CA MET A 260 -3.57 17.73 -5.89
C MET A 260 -4.76 17.04 -6.54
N MET A 261 -4.62 16.67 -7.81
CA MET A 261 -5.66 15.94 -8.50
C MET A 261 -5.87 14.54 -7.90
N CYS A 262 -7.10 14.03 -7.95
CA CYS A 262 -7.31 12.60 -7.77
C CYS A 262 -6.76 11.86 -8.99
N GLN A 263 -5.92 10.85 -8.74
CA GLN A 263 -5.26 10.02 -9.76
C GLN A 263 -5.89 8.63 -9.92
N GLY A 264 -6.87 8.29 -9.08
CA GLY A 264 -7.64 7.06 -9.26
C GLY A 264 -7.14 5.79 -8.58
N CYS A 265 -6.31 5.89 -7.55
CA CYS A 265 -5.79 4.72 -6.81
C CYS A 265 -6.85 3.82 -6.14
N ARG A 266 -8.12 4.27 -6.06
CA ARG A 266 -9.25 3.48 -5.53
C ARG A 266 -10.05 2.73 -6.59
N GLY A 267 -9.70 2.88 -7.87
CA GLY A 267 -10.42 2.28 -8.98
C GLY A 267 -11.66 3.05 -9.42
N LEU A 268 -12.21 2.62 -10.55
CA LEU A 268 -13.44 3.19 -11.09
C LEU A 268 -14.62 2.87 -10.18
N ARG A 269 -15.48 3.85 -9.98
CA ARG A 269 -16.76 3.60 -9.29
C ARG A 269 -17.74 2.86 -10.21
N PRO A 270 -18.61 1.97 -9.70
CA PRO A 270 -19.53 1.18 -10.51
C PRO A 270 -20.36 1.98 -11.52
N THR A 271 -20.98 3.11 -11.14
CA THR A 271 -21.75 3.94 -12.10
C THR A 271 -20.97 5.14 -12.67
N GLY A 272 -19.64 5.10 -12.66
CA GLY A 272 -18.79 6.20 -13.18
C GLY A 272 -18.91 6.37 -14.70
N ASN A 273 -19.17 7.59 -15.18
CA ASN A 273 -19.20 7.87 -16.63
C ASN A 273 -17.80 8.24 -17.13
N THR A 274 -17.00 7.23 -17.46
CA THR A 274 -15.60 7.38 -17.92
C THR A 274 -15.50 8.12 -19.25
N LYS A 275 -16.37 7.79 -20.22
CA LYS A 275 -16.42 8.45 -21.55
C LYS A 275 -16.66 9.96 -21.42
N ALA A 276 -17.63 10.38 -20.60
CA ALA A 276 -17.89 11.80 -20.35
C ALA A 276 -16.74 12.47 -19.60
N MET A 277 -16.12 11.77 -18.64
CA MET A 277 -14.98 12.31 -17.90
C MET A 277 -13.77 12.52 -18.81
N ARG A 278 -13.43 11.53 -19.65
CA ARG A 278 -12.36 11.63 -20.66
C ARG A 278 -12.61 12.83 -21.58
N ALA A 279 -13.84 12.99 -22.09
CA ALA A 279 -14.19 14.13 -22.93
C ALA A 279 -14.02 15.49 -22.23
N ALA A 280 -14.39 15.59 -20.94
CA ALA A 280 -14.22 16.82 -20.16
C ALA A 280 -12.74 17.15 -19.88
N LEU A 281 -11.90 16.12 -19.69
CA LEU A 281 -10.47 16.28 -19.39
C LEU A 281 -9.62 16.70 -20.59
N LYS A 282 -10.08 16.49 -21.83
CA LYS A 282 -9.37 16.92 -23.06
C LYS A 282 -9.01 18.41 -23.10
N ASN A 283 -9.75 19.25 -22.40
CA ASN A 283 -9.48 20.69 -22.31
C ASN A 283 -8.52 21.07 -21.15
N MET A 284 -8.05 20.10 -20.38
CA MET A 284 -7.28 20.30 -19.14
C MET A 284 -5.96 19.51 -19.13
N MET A 285 -5.82 18.47 -19.94
CA MET A 285 -4.62 17.64 -20.07
C MET A 285 -4.55 16.99 -21.46
N THR A 286 -3.35 16.58 -21.86
CA THR A 286 -3.14 15.84 -23.12
C THR A 286 -3.58 14.38 -22.98
N ASP A 287 -3.78 13.69 -24.10
CA ASP A 287 -4.08 12.26 -24.09
C ASP A 287 -2.91 11.46 -23.48
N GLU A 288 -1.66 11.84 -23.76
CA GLU A 288 -0.47 11.22 -23.16
C GLU A 288 -0.43 11.38 -21.63
N GLU A 289 -0.75 12.57 -21.10
CA GLU A 289 -0.84 12.80 -19.66
C GLU A 289 -1.95 11.98 -19.03
N PHE A 290 -3.09 11.84 -19.71
CA PHE A 290 -4.19 11.01 -19.25
C PHE A 290 -3.76 9.55 -19.15
N GLU A 291 -3.20 8.98 -20.22
CA GLU A 291 -2.74 7.59 -20.23
C GLU A 291 -1.68 7.35 -19.15
N ASN A 292 -0.66 8.19 -19.07
CA ASN A 292 0.39 8.09 -18.04
C ASN A 292 -0.17 8.06 -16.62
N ILE A 293 -1.22 8.84 -16.31
CA ILE A 293 -1.83 8.84 -14.96
C ILE A 293 -2.67 7.57 -14.74
N THR A 294 -3.38 7.10 -15.76
CA THR A 294 -4.19 5.87 -15.65
C THR A 294 -3.32 4.62 -15.48
N GLU A 295 -2.09 4.64 -15.97
CA GLU A 295 -1.13 3.54 -15.80
C GLU A 295 -0.60 3.43 -14.37
N ILE A 296 -0.53 4.53 -13.60
CA ILE A 296 0.13 4.56 -12.27
C ILE A 296 -0.45 3.52 -11.31
N TYR A 297 -1.76 3.31 -11.36
CA TYR A 297 -2.48 2.45 -10.42
C TYR A 297 -3.26 1.32 -11.13
N GLY A 298 -2.90 1.02 -12.39
CA GLY A 298 -3.59 0.04 -13.23
C GLY A 298 -5.04 0.40 -13.56
N LEU A 299 -5.38 1.69 -13.54
CA LEU A 299 -6.73 2.17 -13.90
C LEU A 299 -6.99 2.03 -15.41
N ARG A 300 -5.93 1.93 -16.21
CA ARG A 300 -6.01 1.85 -17.67
C ARG A 300 -6.77 0.60 -18.13
N ASP A 301 -6.49 -0.57 -17.55
CA ASP A 301 -7.17 -1.81 -17.93
C ASP A 301 -8.69 -1.75 -17.63
N ASP A 302 -9.06 -1.26 -16.44
CA ASP A 302 -10.45 -0.99 -16.06
C ASP A 302 -11.16 -0.04 -17.04
N LEU A 303 -10.45 1.00 -17.50
CA LEU A 303 -10.98 1.97 -18.45
C LEU A 303 -11.18 1.35 -19.84
N GLU A 304 -10.18 0.61 -20.33
CA GLU A 304 -10.24 -0.07 -21.62
C GLU A 304 -11.36 -1.12 -21.64
N GLU A 305 -11.51 -1.91 -20.57
CA GLU A 305 -12.60 -2.89 -20.43
C GLU A 305 -13.97 -2.22 -20.44
N ARG A 306 -14.11 -1.07 -19.77
CA ARG A 306 -15.37 -0.34 -19.66
C ARG A 306 -15.72 0.44 -20.93
N GLU A 307 -14.73 0.96 -21.64
CA GLU A 307 -14.93 1.73 -22.86
C GLU A 307 -15.12 0.84 -24.10
N GLY A 308 -14.52 -0.36 -24.10
CA GLY A 308 -14.72 -1.40 -25.10
C GLY A 308 -16.07 -2.13 -25.04
N LYS A 309 -16.82 -1.95 -23.95
CA LYS A 309 -18.24 -2.32 -23.80
C LYS A 309 -19.17 -1.21 -24.32
#